data_AF-A0A7J0BVU8-F1
#
_entry.id   AF-A0A7J0BVU8-F1
#
_cell.length_a   1.000
_cell.length_b   1.000
_cell.length_c   1.000
_cell.angle_alpha   90.00
_cell.angle_beta   90.00
_cell.angle_gamma   90.00
#
_symmetry.space_group_name_H-M   'P 1'
#
loop_
_entity.id
_entity.type
_entity.pdbx_description
1 polymer ?
#
loop_
_entity_poly.entity_id
_entity_poly.type
_entity_poly.pdbx_seq_one_letter_code
_entity_poly.pdbx_strand_id
1 'polypeptide(L)'
;MPNMDYPGPCESCSAIEGCSTNEQREAAVQNYCKGVEMELNIWKARLYDVLANVDKAQGKAGFEDTLNLIKSTVREIEMLNAQLANECSMDISAQEKAMGGKLALLRSKYTEALSVISPGYFGG
;
A
#
# COMPACT_ATOMS: atom_id res chain seq x y z
N MET A 1 6.56 -20.26 14.38
CA MET A 1 5.70 -19.13 13.96
C MET A 1 5.75 -19.08 12.45
N PRO A 2 4.62 -18.87 11.76
CA PRO A 2 4.50 -19.17 10.34
C PRO A 2 5.54 -18.40 9.52
N ASN A 3 6.19 -19.09 8.59
CA ASN A 3 7.12 -18.52 7.62
C ASN A 3 6.54 -17.23 7.02
N MET A 4 7.17 -16.11 7.34
CA MET A 4 6.96 -14.81 6.69
C MET A 4 7.73 -14.75 5.35
N ASP A 5 7.87 -15.89 4.66
CA ASP A 5 8.30 -15.98 3.26
C ASP A 5 7.07 -15.78 2.34
N TYR A 6 6.30 -14.73 2.60
CA TYR A 6 5.49 -14.17 1.54
C TYR A 6 6.40 -13.18 0.82
N PRO A 7 6.97 -13.54 -0.35
CA PRO A 7 7.57 -12.51 -1.19
C PRO A 7 6.38 -11.63 -1.56
N GLY A 8 6.25 -10.49 -0.89
CA GLY A 8 5.37 -9.44 -1.37
C GLY A 8 5.66 -9.25 -2.86
N PRO A 9 4.67 -8.84 -3.67
CA PRO A 9 4.85 -8.66 -5.13
C PRO A 9 5.89 -7.60 -5.52
N CYS A 10 6.74 -7.16 -4.59
CA CYS A 10 7.71 -6.09 -4.70
C CYS A 10 9.09 -6.56 -4.23
N GLU A 11 9.67 -7.58 -4.88
CA GLU A 11 11.13 -7.64 -5.01
C GLU A 11 11.50 -7.21 -6.43
N SER A 12 11.39 -5.89 -6.65
CA SER A 12 11.86 -5.14 -7.83
C SER A 12 11.27 -5.53 -9.20
N CYS A 13 10.54 -4.62 -9.85
CA CYS A 13 10.21 -4.71 -11.28
C CYS A 13 11.42 -4.60 -12.22
N SER A 14 12.66 -4.70 -11.73
CA SER A 14 13.83 -5.01 -12.56
C SER A 14 13.69 -6.38 -13.25
N ALA A 15 12.75 -7.23 -12.83
CA ALA A 15 12.42 -8.48 -13.51
C ALA A 15 11.66 -8.29 -14.84
N ILE A 16 10.90 -7.20 -15.05
CA ILE A 16 10.16 -6.97 -16.32
C ILE A 16 11.14 -6.65 -17.45
N GLU A 17 12.23 -5.94 -17.14
CA GLU A 17 13.33 -5.70 -18.09
C GLU A 17 14.10 -6.99 -18.42
N GLY A 18 14.17 -7.93 -17.47
CA GLY A 18 14.82 -9.24 -17.61
C GLY A 18 14.00 -10.32 -18.32
N CYS A 19 12.73 -10.07 -18.64
CA CYS A 19 11.89 -11.03 -19.36
C CYS A 19 12.32 -11.17 -20.84
N SER A 20 12.56 -12.41 -21.27
CA SER A 20 13.07 -12.73 -22.61
C SER A 20 12.05 -12.58 -23.73
N THR A 21 10.74 -12.60 -23.42
CA THR A 21 9.64 -12.52 -24.39
C THR A 21 8.56 -11.52 -23.96
N ASN A 22 7.78 -11.01 -24.92
CA ASN A 22 6.69 -10.05 -24.64
C ASN A 22 5.58 -10.68 -23.78
N GLU A 23 5.26 -11.95 -24.00
CA GLU A 23 4.26 -12.70 -23.20
C GLU A 23 4.66 -12.79 -21.71
N GLN A 24 5.97 -12.95 -21.43
CA GLN A 24 6.48 -12.94 -20.04
C GLN A 24 6.36 -11.56 -19.39
N ARG A 25 6.59 -10.48 -20.15
CA ARG A 25 6.42 -9.10 -19.67
C ARG A 25 4.96 -8.80 -19.35
N GLU A 26 4.04 -9.18 -20.22
CA GLU A 26 2.59 -9.01 -19.99
C GLU A 26 2.13 -9.76 -18.75
N ALA A 27 2.56 -11.03 -18.57
CA ALA A 27 2.24 -11.80 -17.39
C ALA A 27 2.84 -11.19 -16.10
N ALA A 28 4.07 -10.66 -16.17
CA ALA A 28 4.71 -9.98 -15.03
C ALA A 28 3.96 -8.71 -14.63
N VAL A 29 3.56 -7.88 -15.61
CA VAL A 29 2.76 -6.66 -15.36
C VAL A 29 1.40 -7.02 -14.77
N GLN A 30 0.71 -8.03 -15.28
CA GLN A 30 -0.58 -8.47 -14.73
C GLN A 30 -0.45 -8.96 -13.28
N ASN A 31 0.58 -9.75 -12.99
CA ASN A 31 0.85 -10.22 -11.63
C ASN A 31 1.17 -9.05 -10.68
N TYR A 32 1.93 -8.06 -11.15
CA TYR A 32 2.20 -6.84 -10.40
C TYR A 32 0.91 -6.06 -10.09
N CYS A 33 0.10 -5.77 -11.11
CA CYS A 33 -1.16 -5.06 -10.96
C CYS A 33 -2.08 -5.78 -9.94
N LYS A 34 -2.18 -7.11 -10.02
CA LYS A 34 -2.94 -7.93 -9.07
C LYS A 34 -2.35 -7.93 -7.66
N GLY A 35 -1.02 -7.92 -7.56
CA GLY A 35 -0.30 -7.84 -6.29
C GLY A 35 -0.60 -6.55 -5.53
N VAL A 36 -0.57 -5.42 -6.24
CA VAL A 36 -0.93 -4.10 -5.71
C VAL A 36 -2.37 -4.08 -5.18
N GLU A 37 -3.31 -4.64 -5.94
CA GLU A 37 -4.71 -4.72 -5.51
C GLU A 37 -4.85 -5.49 -4.18
N MET A 38 -4.13 -6.60 -4.05
CA MET A 38 -4.13 -7.40 -2.83
C MET A 38 -3.54 -6.63 -1.65
N GLU A 39 -2.39 -5.96 -1.84
CA GLU A 39 -1.77 -5.15 -0.79
C GLU A 39 -2.68 -4.01 -0.35
N LEU A 40 -3.34 -3.34 -1.28
CA LEU A 40 -4.28 -2.27 -0.99
C LEU A 40 -5.46 -2.77 -0.15
N ASN A 41 -6.00 -3.95 -0.45
CA ASN A 41 -7.07 -4.56 0.34
C ASN A 41 -6.59 -4.91 1.76
N ILE A 42 -5.37 -5.42 1.91
CA ILE A 42 -4.76 -5.65 3.24
C ILE A 42 -4.63 -4.35 4.02
N TRP A 43 -4.17 -3.27 3.37
CA TRP A 43 -4.06 -1.96 4.01
C TRP A 43 -5.42 -1.41 4.43
N LYS A 44 -6.45 -1.50 3.59
CA LYS A 44 -7.82 -1.09 3.97
C LYS A 44 -8.32 -1.86 5.18
N ALA A 45 -8.04 -3.16 5.26
CA ALA A 45 -8.39 -3.97 6.42
C ALA A 45 -7.64 -3.52 7.68
N ARG A 46 -6.32 -3.29 7.60
CA ARG A 46 -5.52 -2.78 8.74
C ARG A 46 -5.99 -1.42 9.24
N LEU A 47 -6.38 -0.54 8.32
CA LEU A 47 -6.91 0.78 8.69
C LEU A 47 -8.25 0.73 9.40
N TYR A 48 -8.99 -0.38 9.30
CA TYR A 48 -10.21 -0.57 10.08
C TYR A 48 -9.94 -0.48 11.58
N ASP A 49 -8.81 -1.01 12.05
CA ASP A 49 -8.44 -0.94 13.48
C ASP A 49 -8.26 0.51 13.95
N VAL A 50 -7.71 1.38 13.10
CA VAL A 50 -7.56 2.81 13.38
C VAL A 50 -8.92 3.49 13.42
N LEU A 51 -9.80 3.19 12.45
CA LEU A 51 -11.13 3.78 12.36
C LEU A 51 -12.05 3.34 13.51
N ALA A 52 -11.98 2.07 13.91
CA ALA A 52 -12.78 1.48 14.98
C ALA A 52 -12.41 2.03 16.37
N ASN A 53 -11.22 2.62 16.51
CA ASN A 53 -10.72 3.18 17.77
C ASN A 53 -10.45 4.70 17.67
N VAL A 54 -11.05 5.36 16.68
CA VAL A 54 -10.84 6.79 16.42
C VAL A 54 -11.26 7.65 17.61
N ASP A 55 -12.30 7.23 18.33
CA ASP A 55 -12.85 7.84 19.54
C ASP A 55 -11.81 7.93 20.67
N LYS A 56 -10.94 6.92 20.81
CA LYS A 56 -9.85 6.91 21.81
C LYS A 56 -8.77 7.95 21.56
N ALA A 57 -8.74 8.52 20.36
CA ALA A 57 -7.75 9.49 19.92
C ALA A 57 -8.34 10.85 19.53
N GLN A 58 -9.67 11.01 19.61
CA GLN A 58 -10.34 12.29 19.39
C GLN A 58 -9.80 13.37 20.34
N GLY A 59 -9.51 14.56 19.80
CA GLY A 59 -8.95 15.69 20.55
C GLY A 59 -7.46 15.60 20.85
N LYS A 60 -6.76 14.52 20.45
CA LYS A 60 -5.29 14.46 20.56
C LYS A 60 -4.66 15.25 19.41
N ALA A 61 -3.69 16.09 19.75
CA ALA A 61 -3.02 16.97 18.79
C ALA A 61 -2.42 16.17 17.61
N GLY A 62 -2.70 16.61 16.39
CA GLY A 62 -2.18 16.01 15.15
C GLY A 62 -2.85 14.69 14.71
N PHE A 63 -3.70 14.07 15.53
CA PHE A 63 -4.35 12.80 15.17
C PHE A 63 -5.34 12.98 14.00
N GLU A 64 -6.13 14.05 14.01
CA GLU A 64 -7.09 14.32 12.93
C GLU A 64 -6.40 14.57 11.59
N ASP A 65 -5.28 15.30 11.60
CA ASP A 65 -4.46 15.54 10.40
C ASP A 65 -3.86 14.24 9.88
N THR A 66 -3.30 13.41 10.78
CA THR A 66 -2.76 12.10 10.42
C THR A 66 -3.84 11.16 9.87
N LEU A 67 -5.04 11.17 10.46
CA LEU A 67 -6.17 10.39 9.96
C LEU A 67 -6.64 10.88 8.58
N ASN A 68 -6.69 12.20 8.36
CA ASN A 68 -7.05 12.77 7.07
C ASN A 68 -6.01 12.41 6.00
N LEU A 69 -4.73 12.46 6.33
CA LEU A 69 -3.65 12.08 5.42
C LEU A 69 -3.66 10.59 5.08
N ILE A 70 -3.97 9.72 6.05
CA ILE A 70 -4.20 8.29 5.79
C ILE A 70 -5.33 8.12 4.77
N LYS A 71 -6.49 8.75 5.01
CA LYS A 71 -7.66 8.64 4.13
C LYS A 71 -7.36 9.17 2.72
N SER A 72 -6.67 10.29 2.59
CA SER A 72 -6.30 10.84 1.27
C SER A 72 -5.31 9.92 0.55
N THR A 73 -4.29 9.41 1.26
CA THR A 73 -3.29 8.51 0.69
C THR A 73 -3.93 7.21 0.17
N VAL A 74 -4.88 6.64 0.91
CA VAL A 74 -5.64 5.46 0.46
C VAL A 74 -6.41 5.74 -0.82
N ARG A 75 -7.13 6.87 -0.89
CA ARG A 75 -7.86 7.26 -2.11
C ARG A 75 -6.94 7.42 -3.30
N GLU A 76 -5.77 8.02 -3.10
CA GLU A 76 -4.78 8.17 -4.16
C GLU A 76 -4.26 6.82 -4.66
N ILE A 77 -4.02 5.86 -3.75
CA ILE A 77 -3.63 4.50 -4.14
C ILE A 77 -4.78 3.79 -4.87
N GLU A 78 -6.04 3.96 -4.44
CA GLU A 78 -7.21 3.42 -5.13
C GLU A 78 -7.35 3.97 -6.55
N MET A 79 -7.14 5.28 -6.75
CA MET A 79 -7.15 5.88 -8.09
C MET A 79 -6.03 5.33 -8.97
N LEU A 80 -4.80 5.22 -8.44
CA LEU A 80 -3.68 4.64 -9.18
C LEU A 80 -3.93 3.17 -9.52
N ASN A 81 -4.50 2.39 -8.60
CA ASN A 81 -4.86 1.00 -8.85
C ASN A 81 -5.96 0.88 -9.92
N ALA A 82 -6.96 1.76 -9.91
CA ALA A 82 -7.99 1.79 -10.94
C ALA A 82 -7.43 2.20 -12.32
N GLN A 83 -6.47 3.14 -12.35
CA GLN A 83 -5.75 3.47 -13.58
C GLN A 83 -4.96 2.27 -14.09
N LEU A 84 -4.23 1.57 -13.22
CA LEU A 84 -3.51 0.35 -13.58
C LEU A 84 -4.44 -0.74 -14.07
N ALA A 85 -5.56 -1.00 -13.38
CA ALA A 85 -6.52 -2.02 -13.81
C ALA A 85 -7.08 -1.77 -15.22
N ASN A 86 -7.24 -0.50 -15.61
CA ASN A 86 -7.69 -0.12 -16.96
C ASN A 86 -6.54 -0.06 -17.99
N GLU A 87 -5.32 0.27 -17.55
CA GLU A 87 -4.17 0.59 -18.38
C GLU A 87 -2.89 -0.08 -17.85
N CYS A 88 -2.89 -1.40 -17.61
CA CYS A 88 -1.68 -2.18 -17.30
C CYS A 88 -0.84 -2.28 -18.59
N SER A 89 -0.28 -1.15 -19.02
CA SER A 89 0.63 -1.06 -20.16
C SER A 89 1.96 -1.74 -19.82
N MET A 90 2.77 -2.08 -20.83
CA MET A 90 4.06 -2.71 -20.58
C MET A 90 5.07 -1.81 -19.83
N ASP A 91 4.79 -0.51 -19.70
CA ASP A 91 5.57 0.43 -18.89
C ASP A 91 4.74 0.92 -17.69
N ILE A 92 5.05 0.38 -16.52
CA ILE A 92 4.44 0.71 -15.23
C ILE A 92 5.42 1.37 -14.25
N SER A 93 6.63 1.70 -14.71
CA SER A 93 7.74 2.13 -13.85
C SER A 93 7.43 3.40 -13.04
N ALA A 94 6.75 4.37 -13.67
CA ALA A 94 6.35 5.60 -13.01
C ALA A 94 5.25 5.36 -11.96
N GLN A 95 4.28 4.51 -12.29
CA GLN A 95 3.17 4.13 -11.43
C GLN A 95 3.67 3.32 -10.22
N GLU A 96 4.62 2.41 -10.43
CA GLU A 96 5.29 1.65 -9.38
C GLU A 96 5.99 2.58 -8.39
N LYS A 97 6.82 3.49 -8.89
CA LYS A 97 7.52 4.46 -8.03
C LYS A 97 6.54 5.32 -7.23
N ALA A 98 5.46 5.76 -7.87
CA ALA A 98 4.43 6.55 -7.21
C ALA A 98 3.70 5.74 -6.12
N MET A 99 3.34 4.48 -6.39
CA MET A 99 2.69 3.62 -5.41
C MET A 99 3.61 3.24 -4.26
N GLY A 100 4.87 2.87 -4.52
CA GLY A 100 5.85 2.57 -3.48
C GLY A 100 6.01 3.72 -2.50
N GLY A 101 6.08 4.96 -3.00
CA GLY A 101 6.12 6.16 -2.15
C GLY A 101 4.86 6.34 -1.29
N LYS A 102 3.67 6.11 -1.86
CA LYS A 102 2.40 6.23 -1.13
C LYS A 102 2.22 5.13 -0.08
N LEU A 103 2.62 3.89 -0.39
CA LEU A 103 2.57 2.77 0.56
C LEU A 103 3.54 3.00 1.73
N ALA A 104 4.74 3.53 1.47
CA ALA A 104 5.68 3.92 2.52
C ALA A 104 5.11 5.03 3.42
N LEU A 105 4.52 6.07 2.82
CA LEU A 105 3.84 7.13 3.56
C LEU A 105 2.69 6.58 4.40
N LEU A 106 1.87 5.69 3.84
CA LEU A 106 0.75 5.05 4.51
C LEU A 106 1.22 4.24 5.72
N ARG A 107 2.28 3.43 5.58
CA ARG A 107 2.86 2.66 6.68
C ARG A 107 3.33 3.56 7.82
N SER A 108 4.03 4.64 7.49
CA SER A 108 4.50 5.62 8.47
C SER A 108 3.32 6.24 9.25
N LYS A 109 2.30 6.73 8.54
CA LYS A 109 1.15 7.39 9.16
C LYS A 109 0.24 6.43 9.92
N TYR A 110 0.08 5.21 9.44
CA TYR A 110 -0.60 4.15 10.18
C TYR A 110 0.07 3.87 11.53
N THR A 111 1.40 3.79 11.54
CA THR A 111 2.17 3.55 12.78
C THR A 111 2.03 4.73 13.74
N GLU A 112 2.06 5.95 13.22
CA GLU A 112 1.80 7.17 13.99
C GLU A 112 0.40 7.14 14.63
N ALA A 113 -0.64 6.84 13.85
CA ALA A 113 -2.01 6.74 14.34
C ALA A 113 -2.16 5.66 15.43
N LEU A 114 -1.52 4.49 15.26
CA LEU A 114 -1.55 3.42 16.26
C LEU A 114 -0.79 3.77 17.54
N SER A 115 0.29 4.54 17.47
CA SER A 115 1.01 4.98 18.67
C SER A 115 0.13 5.83 19.60
N VAL A 116 -0.85 6.53 19.01
CA VAL A 116 -1.81 7.38 19.71
C VAL A 116 -3.00 6.57 20.25
N ILE A 117 -3.48 5.58 19.48
CA ILE A 117 -4.64 4.74 19.82
C ILE A 117 -4.26 3.63 20.82
N SER A 118 -3.08 3.04 20.64
CA SER A 118 -2.55 1.90 21.40
C SER A 118 -1.12 2.21 21.85
N PRO A 119 -0.95 2.95 22.97
CA PRO A 119 0.36 3.25 23.52
C PRO A 119 1.13 1.95 23.80
N GLY A 120 2.16 1.65 23.00
CA GLY A 120 2.91 0.39 23.04
C GLY A 120 2.97 -0.38 21.73
N TYR A 121 2.21 0.01 20.69
CA TYR A 121 2.34 -0.56 19.35
C TYR A 121 3.47 0.16 18.57
N PHE A 122 4.63 -0.49 18.46
CA PHE A 122 5.81 0.04 17.74
C PHE A 122 6.10 -0.72 16.43
N GLY A 123 5.07 -1.27 15.79
CA GLY A 123 5.17 -2.00 14.53
C GLY A 123 5.59 -3.46 14.72
N GLY A 124 4.80 -4.36 14.13
CA GLY A 124 5.18 -5.75 13.86
C GLY A 124 5.74 -5.92 12.46
#